data_AF-A0A1W1VS56-F1
#
_entry.id   AF-A0A1W1VS56-F1
#
_cell.length_a   1.000
_cell.length_b   1.000
_cell.length_c   1.000
_cell.angle_alpha   90.00
_cell.angle_beta   90.00
_cell.angle_gamma   90.00
#
_symmetry.space_group_name_H-M   'P 1'
#
loop_
_entity.id
_entity.type
_entity.pdbx_description
1 polymer ?
#
loop_
_entity_poly.entity_id
_entity_poly.type
_entity_poly.pdbx_seq_one_letter_code
_entity_poly.pdbx_strand_id
1 'polypeptide(L)'
;MLIRRGKRAYPVPEWVQVTTPVQLLYHLNRGEVVAWRFEGGEAFLRSVPCEGYCVILQPRFGEGEEFCIEDARKVATMFEELRKRGVSFWVSPGAKLFTRGISWWERLLAKLWQLLYRTS
;
A
#
# COMPACT_ATOMS: atom_id res chain seq x y z
N MET A 1 19.43 27.99 17.67
CA MET A 1 20.62 27.70 16.84
C MET A 1 20.14 27.47 15.41
N LEU A 2 20.42 28.43 14.51
CA LEU A 2 19.97 28.43 13.12
C LEU A 2 20.92 27.58 12.26
N ILE A 3 20.38 26.63 11.50
CA ILE A 3 21.08 26.05 10.35
C ILE A 3 20.28 26.40 9.10
N ARG A 4 20.73 27.45 8.41
CA ARG A 4 20.36 27.71 7.01
C ARG A 4 21.32 26.90 6.12
N ARG A 5 20.81 25.86 5.47
CA ARG A 5 21.32 25.39 4.18
C ARG A 5 20.12 25.02 3.32
N GLY A 6 20.01 25.71 2.18
CA GLY A 6 18.95 25.53 1.21
C GLY A 6 18.81 24.07 0.76
N LYS A 7 17.75 23.43 1.22
CA LYS A 7 17.01 22.43 0.48
C LYS A 7 15.57 22.90 0.58
N ARG A 8 14.85 22.98 -0.55
CA ARG A 8 13.40 23.19 -0.52
C ARG A 8 12.84 22.21 0.51
N ALA A 9 12.38 22.71 1.65
CA ALA A 9 11.53 21.94 2.52
C ALA A 9 10.25 21.77 1.72
N TYR A 10 10.17 20.67 0.96
CA TYR A 10 8.87 20.23 0.49
C TYR A 10 8.05 20.04 1.78
N PRO A 11 6.90 20.71 1.94
CA PRO A 11 6.04 20.44 3.08
C PRO A 11 5.83 18.93 3.11
N VAL A 12 6.18 18.28 4.23
CA VAL A 12 5.83 16.88 4.43
C VAL A 12 4.32 16.83 4.25
N PRO A 13 3.79 16.09 3.27
CA PRO A 13 2.36 16.10 3.02
C PRO A 13 1.67 15.68 4.31
N GLU A 14 0.78 16.54 4.81
CA GLU A 14 -0.01 16.23 6.00
C GLU A 14 -0.76 14.92 5.73
N TRP A 15 -0.58 13.95 6.63
CA TRP A 15 -1.29 12.67 6.52
C TRP A 15 -2.78 12.93 6.72
N VAL A 16 -3.59 12.51 5.75
CA VAL A 16 -5.04 12.68 5.77
C VAL A 16 -5.67 11.37 6.19
N GLN A 17 -6.56 11.42 7.19
CA GLN A 17 -7.31 10.25 7.60
C GLN A 17 -8.39 9.92 6.57
N VAL A 18 -8.43 8.67 6.12
CA VAL A 18 -9.48 8.15 5.25
C VAL A 18 -10.60 7.61 6.12
N THR A 19 -11.78 8.22 6.02
CA THR A 19 -12.92 7.93 6.92
C THR A 19 -14.08 7.23 6.23
N THR A 20 -14.13 7.23 4.89
CA THR A 20 -15.20 6.59 4.12
C THR A 20 -14.65 5.74 2.96
N PRO A 21 -15.39 4.73 2.49
CA PRO A 21 -14.98 3.92 1.33
C PRO A 21 -14.84 4.75 0.05
N VAL A 22 -15.65 5.79 -0.09
CA VAL A 22 -15.58 6.72 -1.23
C VAL A 22 -14.26 7.47 -1.22
N GLN A 23 -13.82 7.97 -0.05
CA GLN A 23 -12.50 8.59 0.10
C GLN A 23 -11.38 7.59 -0.19
N LEU A 24 -11.48 6.37 0.33
CA LEU A 24 -10.50 5.30 0.06
C LEU A 24 -10.32 5.09 -1.45
N LEU A 25 -11.41 4.79 -2.16
CA LEU A 25 -11.36 4.52 -3.61
C LEU A 25 -10.91 5.76 -4.39
N TYR A 26 -11.30 6.96 -3.96
CA TYR A 26 -10.81 8.21 -4.55
C TYR A 26 -9.29 8.31 -4.52
N HIS A 27 -8.65 8.03 -3.38
CA HIS A 27 -7.19 8.08 -3.25
C HIS A 27 -6.51 6.97 -4.07
N LEU A 28 -7.03 5.74 -3.99
CA LEU A 28 -6.46 4.60 -4.72
C LEU A 28 -6.52 4.79 -6.24
N ASN A 29 -7.62 5.34 -6.76
CA ASN A 29 -7.78 5.63 -8.20
C ASN A 29 -6.81 6.70 -8.71
N ARG A 30 -6.27 7.54 -7.81
CA ARG A 30 -5.22 8.52 -8.14
C ARG A 30 -3.79 7.93 -8.09
N GLY A 31 -3.69 6.63 -7.78
CA GLY A 31 -2.42 5.92 -7.56
C GLY A 31 -1.78 6.26 -6.22
N GLU A 32 -2.54 6.85 -5.29
CA GLU A 32 -2.07 7.12 -3.93
C GLU A 32 -2.17 5.86 -3.07
N VAL A 33 -1.45 5.85 -1.96
CA VAL A 33 -1.30 4.68 -1.10
C VAL A 33 -1.93 4.95 0.25
N VAL A 34 -2.80 4.03 0.67
CA VAL A 34 -3.45 4.09 1.96
C VAL A 34 -2.73 3.17 2.92
N ALA A 35 -2.26 3.70 4.05
CA ALA A 35 -1.56 2.97 5.08
C ALA A 35 -2.44 2.81 6.33
N TRP A 36 -2.26 1.70 7.04
CA TRP A 36 -2.78 1.52 8.39
C TRP A 36 -1.84 0.65 9.21
N ARG A 37 -2.01 0.69 10.54
CA ARG A 37 -1.26 -0.15 11.46
C ARG A 37 -2.08 -1.34 11.88
N PHE A 38 -1.41 -2.46 12.10
CA PHE A 38 -1.95 -3.63 12.77
C PHE A 38 -0.97 -4.10 13.86
N GLU A 39 -1.38 -5.05 14.70
CA GLU A 39 -0.59 -5.48 15.85
C GLU A 39 0.84 -5.94 15.48
N GLY A 40 0.99 -6.59 14.33
CA GLY A 40 2.25 -7.12 13.83
C GLY A 40 3.09 -6.17 12.96
N GLY A 41 2.60 -4.98 12.59
CA GLY A 41 3.31 -4.11 11.65
C GLY A 41 2.48 -3.03 10.98
N GLU A 42 2.85 -2.72 9.74
CA GLU A 42 2.20 -1.70 8.91
C GLU A 42 1.69 -2.34 7.63
N ALA A 43 0.55 -1.87 7.15
CA ALA A 43 -0.07 -2.36 5.94
C ALA A 43 -0.32 -1.23 4.98
N PHE A 44 -0.15 -1.51 3.69
CA PHE A 44 -0.27 -0.54 2.61
C PHE A 44 -1.23 -1.09 1.55
N LEU A 45 -2.19 -0.28 1.13
CA LEU A 45 -3.13 -0.57 0.07
C LEU A 45 -2.85 0.37 -1.10
N ARG A 46 -2.67 -0.21 -2.28
CA ARG A 46 -2.43 0.50 -3.54
C ARG A 46 -3.31 -0.05 -4.65
N SER A 47 -3.60 0.77 -5.65
CA SER A 47 -4.13 0.28 -6.92
C SER A 47 -2.96 -0.08 -7.84
N VAL A 48 -3.03 -1.26 -8.46
CA VAL A 48 -2.05 -1.76 -9.43
C VAL A 48 -2.77 -1.98 -10.76
N PRO A 49 -2.29 -1.36 -11.87
CA PRO A 49 -2.85 -1.61 -13.19
C PRO A 49 -2.87 -3.11 -13.51
N CYS A 50 -4.01 -3.60 -14.00
CA CYS A 50 -4.25 -5.00 -14.38
C CYS A 50 -4.29 -6.04 -13.24
N GLU A 51 -3.90 -5.68 -12.01
CA GLU A 51 -3.92 -6.59 -10.83
C GLU A 51 -4.97 -6.17 -9.79
N GLY A 52 -5.57 -4.99 -9.94
CA GLY A 52 -6.64 -4.49 -9.07
C GLY A 52 -6.10 -3.68 -7.90
N TYR A 53 -6.43 -4.09 -6.67
CA TYR A 53 -6.03 -3.41 -5.44
C TYR A 53 -5.18 -4.36 -4.60
N CYS A 54 -3.92 -4.03 -4.38
CA CYS A 54 -3.00 -4.89 -3.65
C CYS A 54 -2.75 -4.35 -2.24
N VAL A 55 -2.89 -5.24 -1.26
CA VAL A 55 -2.51 -5.03 0.13
C VAL A 55 -1.13 -5.64 0.34
N ILE A 56 -0.22 -4.83 0.85
CA ILE A 56 1.10 -5.25 1.31
C ILE A 56 1.07 -5.21 2.82
N LEU A 57 1.23 -6.35 3.47
CA LEU A 57 1.45 -6.48 4.89
C LEU A 57 2.96 -6.45 5.14
N GLN A 58 3.44 -5.44 5.83
CA GLN A 58 4.84 -5.31 6.21
C GLN A 58 4.99 -5.53 7.71
N PRO A 59 5.29 -6.78 8.14
CA PRO A 59 5.52 -7.06 9.55
C PRO A 59 6.78 -6.33 10.04
N ARG A 60 6.86 -6.10 11.37
CA ARG A 60 8.05 -5.46 11.98
C ARG A 60 9.33 -6.27 11.79
N PHE A 61 9.19 -7.59 11.66
CA PHE A 61 10.26 -8.54 11.45
C PHE A 61 9.79 -9.57 10.42
N GLY A 62 10.59 -9.82 9.38
CA GLY A 62 10.28 -10.79 8.32
C GLY A 62 10.02 -10.16 6.96
N GLU A 63 9.67 -11.01 5.99
CA GLU A 63 9.31 -10.60 4.64
C GLU A 63 7.86 -10.09 4.60
N GLY A 64 7.61 -9.13 3.72
CA GLY A 64 6.26 -8.61 3.50
C GLY A 64 5.42 -9.59 2.67
N GLU A 65 4.14 -9.69 3.01
CA GLU A 65 3.17 -10.47 2.23
C GLU A 65 2.37 -9.52 1.34
N GLU A 66 2.17 -9.87 0.07
CA GLU A 66 1.32 -9.11 -0.85
C GLU A 66 0.17 -9.99 -1.35
N PHE A 67 -1.05 -9.45 -1.29
CA PHE A 67 -2.22 -10.07 -1.92
C PHE A 67 -3.07 -9.02 -2.62
N CYS A 68 -3.66 -9.41 -3.75
CA CYS A 68 -4.44 -8.49 -4.59
C CYS A 68 -5.93 -8.87 -4.59
N ILE A 69 -6.77 -7.84 -4.60
CA ILE A 69 -8.21 -7.87 -4.62
C ILE A 69 -8.65 -7.17 -5.90
N GLU A 70 -9.23 -7.91 -6.84
CA GLU A 70 -9.63 -7.35 -8.14
C GLU A 70 -10.89 -6.45 -8.03
N ASP A 71 -11.71 -6.66 -7.01
CA ASP A 71 -13.02 -6.01 -6.87
C ASP A 71 -12.99 -4.85 -5.85
N ALA A 72 -13.28 -3.64 -6.35
CA ALA A 72 -13.40 -2.44 -5.53
C ALA A 72 -14.46 -2.55 -4.42
N ARG A 73 -15.53 -3.34 -4.63
CA ARG A 73 -16.55 -3.57 -3.60
C ARG A 73 -15.99 -4.38 -2.44
N LYS A 74 -15.17 -5.41 -2.72
CA LYS A 74 -14.49 -6.19 -1.68
C LYS A 74 -13.52 -5.34 -0.87
N VAL A 75 -12.80 -4.43 -1.53
CA VAL A 75 -11.91 -3.46 -0.86
C VAL A 75 -12.71 -2.51 0.05
N ALA A 76 -13.83 -1.97 -0.44
CA ALA A 76 -14.72 -1.13 0.36
C ALA A 76 -15.28 -1.87 1.59
N THR A 77 -15.69 -3.13 1.42
CA THR A 77 -16.16 -3.98 2.52
C THR A 77 -15.06 -4.24 3.55
N MET A 78 -13.85 -4.62 3.11
CA MET A 78 -12.70 -4.82 3.99
C MET A 78 -12.40 -3.56 4.81
N PHE A 79 -12.39 -2.39 4.17
CA PHE A 79 -12.18 -1.12 4.84
C PHE A 79 -13.23 -0.86 5.92
N GLU A 80 -14.51 -1.03 5.62
CA GLU A 80 -15.60 -0.84 6.59
C GLU A 80 -15.48 -1.79 7.77
N GLU A 81 -15.18 -3.07 7.52
CA GLU A 81 -15.02 -4.06 8.58
C GLU A 81 -13.85 -3.74 9.51
N LEU A 82 -12.69 -3.37 8.94
CA LEU A 82 -11.52 -2.99 9.72
C LEU A 82 -11.74 -1.68 10.50
N ARG A 83 -12.40 -0.70 9.88
CA ARG A 83 -12.75 0.57 10.53
C ARG A 83 -13.69 0.35 11.71
N LYS A 84 -14.70 -0.53 11.58
CA LYS A 84 -15.60 -0.91 12.68
C LYS A 84 -14.85 -1.56 13.85
N ARG A 85 -13.70 -2.19 13.58
CA ARG A 85 -12.79 -2.75 14.60
C ARG A 85 -11.79 -1.72 15.16
N GLY A 86 -11.95 -0.44 14.82
CA GLY A 86 -11.10 0.65 15.32
C GLY A 86 -9.83 0.92 14.51
N VAL A 87 -9.66 0.28 13.36
CA VAL A 87 -8.50 0.54 12.49
C VAL A 87 -8.65 1.90 11.83
N SER A 88 -7.60 2.71 11.94
CA SER A 88 -7.51 4.02 11.29
C SER A 88 -6.64 3.95 10.04
N PHE A 89 -7.18 4.48 8.94
CA PHE A 89 -6.53 4.51 7.63
C PHE A 89 -6.04 5.91 7.30
N TRP A 90 -4.87 6.01 6.71
CA TRP A 90 -4.19 7.27 6.45
C TRP A 90 -3.59 7.26 5.06
N VAL A 91 -3.67 8.38 4.36
CA VAL A 91 -3.00 8.59 3.07
C VAL A 91 -2.09 9.78 3.19
N SER A 92 -0.93 9.73 2.54
CA SER A 92 -0.10 10.91 2.29
C SER A 92 -0.45 11.40 0.88
N PRO A 93 -1.22 12.49 0.71
CA PRO A 93 -1.66 12.94 -0.61
C PRO A 93 -0.47 13.20 -1.53
N GLY A 94 -0.55 12.72 -2.77
CA GLY A 94 0.55 12.78 -3.73
C GLY A 94 1.66 11.75 -3.54
N ALA A 95 1.66 10.97 -2.45
CA ALA A 95 2.56 9.83 -2.30
C ALA A 95 2.10 8.70 -3.22
N LYS A 96 2.86 8.46 -4.28
CA LYS A 96 2.67 7.35 -5.20
C LYS A 96 3.79 6.35 -4.98
N LEU A 97 3.45 5.09 -4.74
CA LEU A 97 4.43 4.02 -4.89
C LEU A 97 4.65 3.87 -6.40
N PHE A 98 5.83 4.27 -6.88
CA PHE A 98 6.26 3.94 -8.23
C PHE A 98 6.41 2.42 -8.31
N THR A 99 5.40 1.75 -8.86
CA THR A 99 5.57 0.41 -9.42
C THR A 99 6.44 0.59 -10.65
N ARG A 100 7.75 0.40 -10.51
CA ARG A 100 8.57 0.07 -11.67
C ARG A 100 7.91 -1.18 -12.24
N GLY A 101 7.27 -1.05 -13.40
CA GLY A 101 6.52 -2.16 -14.00
C GLY A 101 7.44 -3.37 -14.05
N ILE A 102 7.09 -4.41 -13.30
CA ILE A 102 7.85 -5.66 -13.28
C ILE A 102 7.73 -6.21 -14.70
N SER A 103 8.85 -6.25 -15.41
CA SER A 103 8.92 -6.80 -16.75
C SER A 103 8.51 -8.27 -16.73
N TRP A 104 8.01 -8.78 -17.85
CA TRP A 104 7.55 -10.16 -17.93
C TRP A 104 8.63 -11.19 -17.52
N TRP A 105 9.91 -10.86 -17.70
CA TRP A 105 11.05 -11.67 -17.25
C TRP A 105 11.23 -11.69 -15.74
N GLU A 106 11.04 -10.56 -15.05
CA GLU A 106 11.10 -10.49 -13.59
C GLU A 106 9.95 -11.28 -12.94
N ARG A 107 8.76 -11.30 -13.57
CA ARG A 107 7.65 -12.20 -13.16
C ARG A 107 8.01 -13.68 -13.33
N LEU A 108 8.74 -14.01 -14.40
CA LEU A 108 9.16 -15.39 -14.69
C LEU A 108 10.24 -15.87 -13.71
N LEU A 109 11.19 -15.00 -13.38
CA LEU A 109 12.20 -15.23 -12.35
C LEU A 109 11.58 -15.43 -10.97
N ALA A 110 10.61 -14.60 -10.57
CA ALA A 110 9.90 -14.76 -9.30
C ALA A 110 9.16 -16.11 -9.20
N LYS A 111 8.50 -16.55 -10.28
CA LYS A 111 7.86 -17.88 -10.36
C LYS A 111 8.86 -19.03 -10.28
N LEU A 112 9.99 -18.93 -10.97
CA LEU A 112 11.05 -19.94 -10.92
C LEU A 112 11.68 -20.03 -9.53
N TRP A 113 11.90 -18.89 -8.88
CA TRP A 113 12.44 -18.82 -7.54
C TRP A 113 11.49 -19.44 -6.51
N GLN A 114 10.18 -19.16 -6.61
CA GLN A 114 9.15 -19.82 -5.78
C GLN A 114 9.10 -21.33 -5.98
N LEU A 115 9.31 -21.83 -7.20
CA LEU A 115 9.36 -23.27 -7.49
C LEU A 115 10.58 -23.95 -6.85
N LEU A 116 11.73 -23.29 -6.88
CA LEU A 116 12.98 -23.83 -6.31
C LEU A 116 12.93 -23.94 -4.78
N TYR A 117 12.31 -22.97 -4.10
CA TYR A 117 12.24 -22.93 -2.63
C TYR A 117 11.05 -23.69 -2.04
N ARG A 118 10.08 -24.14 -2.86
CA ARG A 118 8.97 -25.00 -2.38
C ARG A 118 9.35 -26.48 -2.28
N THR A 119 10.56 -26.84 -2.72
CA THR A 119 11.10 -28.21 -2.73
C THR A 119 12.26 -28.41 -1.74
N SER A 120 12.46 -27.51 -0.78
CA SER A 120 13.44 -27.65 0.32
C SER A 120 12.75 -27.70 1.67
#